data_AF-A0A173L0W8-F1
#
_entry.id   AF-A0A173L0W8-F1
#
_cell.length_a   1.000
_cell.length_b   1.000
_cell.length_c   1.000
_cell.angle_alpha   90.00
_cell.angle_beta   90.00
_cell.angle_gamma   90.00
#
_symmetry.space_group_name_H-M   'P 1'
#
loop_
_entity.id
_entity.type
_entity.pdbx_description
1 polymer ?
#
loop_
_entity_poly.entity_id
_entity_poly.type
_entity_poly.pdbx_seq_one_letter_code
_entity_poly.pdbx_strand_id
1 'polypeptide(L)'
;MSASNRSPAARVSAEPLTLAERLARQIDAGGPISVAHYMAEANQHYYGTRDPLGTAGDFTTAPEISQMFGELIGLCLADVWMRSGGRPHALYVELGPGRGTLASDALRAMGNIGFTPPPHFVETSPTLRERQRLALPMVSHHEAVGTLPENAPLLVVANEFFDALPVRQIVRSDAEWRERVVRTDEAQPGRFEAMPGYRRVESGIPAIAADAPDGAILEMPLAGTAIALDLAQRIARQGGAAIIIDYGYEGPAVGDTLQAVRGHQFADPFQDPGESDLTTHVDFTMIGNMARQAGLRVLGPVGQGAFLRQLGIDARADQLARTAPARAAEVEAARVRLTADDAMGTLFKAMAWVHPEWADPAGFE
;
A
#
# COMPACT_ATOMS: atom_id res chain seq x y z
N MET A 1 42.07 -26.80 -53.98
CA MET A 1 40.91 -26.83 -53.07
C MET A 1 41.36 -26.25 -51.73
N SER A 2 41.14 -24.96 -51.50
CA SER A 2 41.42 -24.31 -50.21
C SER A 2 40.08 -23.98 -49.57
N ALA A 3 39.76 -24.69 -48.48
CA ALA A 3 38.52 -24.49 -47.74
C ALA A 3 38.68 -23.28 -46.82
N SER A 4 37.99 -22.20 -47.16
CA SER A 4 37.81 -21.00 -46.33
C SER A 4 37.06 -21.35 -45.04
N ASN A 5 37.77 -21.37 -43.92
CA ASN A 5 37.18 -21.50 -42.59
C ASN A 5 36.58 -20.15 -42.15
N ARG A 6 35.27 -19.94 -42.35
CA ARG A 6 34.56 -18.80 -41.75
C ARG A 6 34.14 -19.18 -40.33
N SER A 7 34.71 -18.50 -39.35
CA SER A 7 34.20 -18.53 -37.96
C SER A 7 32.78 -17.95 -37.93
N PRO A 8 31.83 -18.57 -37.20
CA PRO A 8 30.52 -17.98 -37.00
C PRO A 8 30.65 -16.79 -36.03
N ALA A 9 30.18 -15.62 -36.46
CA ALA A 9 30.05 -14.45 -35.59
C ALA A 9 29.17 -14.81 -34.40
N ALA A 10 29.72 -14.67 -33.19
CA ALA A 10 28.96 -14.79 -31.95
C ALA A 10 27.82 -13.75 -31.98
N ARG A 11 26.58 -14.22 -31.91
CA ARG A 11 25.45 -13.36 -31.58
C ARG A 11 25.65 -12.88 -30.15
N VAL A 12 26.09 -11.64 -29.98
CA VAL A 12 26.04 -10.95 -28.69
C VAL A 12 24.57 -10.84 -28.34
N SER A 13 24.09 -11.69 -27.43
CA SER A 13 22.82 -11.47 -26.76
C SER A 13 22.98 -10.19 -25.95
N ALA A 14 22.39 -9.09 -26.39
CA ALA A 14 22.39 -7.84 -25.63
C ALA A 14 21.79 -8.13 -24.25
N GLU A 15 22.51 -7.79 -23.19
CA GLU A 15 21.98 -7.86 -21.83
C GLU A 15 20.69 -7.03 -21.75
N PRO A 16 19.66 -7.50 -21.02
CA PRO A 16 18.44 -6.74 -20.84
C PRO A 16 18.76 -5.42 -20.15
N LEU A 17 18.22 -4.33 -20.69
CA LEU A 17 18.42 -2.99 -20.16
C LEU A 17 17.97 -2.91 -18.70
N THR A 18 18.77 -2.25 -17.88
CA THR A 18 18.40 -1.86 -16.51
C THR A 18 17.18 -0.96 -16.51
N LEU A 19 16.47 -0.84 -15.38
CA LEU A 19 15.32 0.06 -15.29
C LEU A 19 15.71 1.52 -15.58
N ALA A 20 16.84 1.98 -15.03
CA ALA A 20 17.35 3.33 -15.28
C ALA A 20 17.57 3.58 -16.78
N GLU A 21 18.19 2.65 -17.51
CA GLU A 21 18.39 2.79 -18.96
C GLU A 21 17.08 2.81 -19.75
N ARG A 22 16.07 2.02 -19.33
CA ARG A 22 14.75 2.04 -19.97
C ARG A 22 14.05 3.38 -19.78
N LEU A 23 14.01 3.88 -18.54
CA LEU A 23 13.40 5.18 -18.21
C LEU A 23 14.13 6.33 -18.93
N ALA A 24 15.46 6.32 -18.95
CA ALA A 24 16.24 7.33 -19.66
C ALA A 24 15.92 7.34 -21.16
N ARG A 25 15.92 6.18 -21.83
CA ARG A 25 15.55 6.08 -23.25
C ARG A 25 14.13 6.56 -23.52
N GLN A 26 13.19 6.27 -22.62
CA GLN A 26 11.82 6.73 -22.75
C GLN A 26 11.72 8.26 -22.64
N ILE A 27 12.43 8.86 -21.68
CA ILE A 27 12.47 10.31 -21.49
C ILE A 27 13.17 11.00 -22.67
N ASP A 28 14.27 10.44 -23.18
CA ASP A 28 14.99 10.98 -24.34
C ASP A 28 14.12 10.95 -25.60
N ALA A 29 13.29 9.92 -25.78
CA ALA A 29 12.43 9.77 -26.95
C ALA A 29 11.08 10.53 -26.84
N GLY A 30 10.52 10.63 -25.63
CA GLY A 30 9.16 11.10 -25.40
C GLY A 30 9.04 12.38 -24.57
N GLY A 31 10.14 12.89 -24.03
CA GLY A 31 10.19 13.97 -23.05
C GLY A 31 9.96 13.51 -21.60
N PRO A 32 9.99 14.44 -20.65
CA PRO A 32 9.82 14.15 -19.22
C PRO A 32 8.52 13.39 -18.91
N ILE A 33 8.58 12.47 -17.96
CA ILE A 33 7.44 11.64 -17.53
C ILE A 33 6.87 12.15 -16.20
N SER A 34 5.60 11.92 -15.89
CA SER A 34 5.04 12.31 -14.58
C SER A 34 5.73 11.56 -13.43
N VAL A 35 5.76 12.15 -12.23
CA VAL A 35 6.20 11.46 -10.99
C VAL A 35 5.46 10.13 -10.78
N ALA A 36 4.14 10.09 -11.04
CA ALA A 36 3.34 8.86 -10.96
C ALA A 36 3.88 7.75 -11.87
N HIS A 37 4.26 8.08 -13.11
CA HIS A 37 4.82 7.11 -14.06
C HIS A 37 6.15 6.56 -13.54
N TYR A 38 7.03 7.44 -13.09
CA TYR A 38 8.32 7.05 -12.53
C TYR A 38 8.15 6.12 -11.32
N MET A 39 7.28 6.49 -10.39
CA MET A 39 6.94 5.71 -9.20
C MET A 39 6.37 4.32 -9.57
N ALA A 40 5.46 4.26 -10.55
CA ALA A 40 4.88 2.99 -11.01
C ALA A 40 5.95 2.03 -11.53
N GLU A 41 6.83 2.49 -12.42
CA GLU A 41 7.89 1.66 -13.00
C GLU A 41 8.94 1.24 -11.96
N ALA A 42 9.32 2.16 -11.06
CA ALA A 42 10.23 1.89 -9.96
C ALA A 42 9.66 0.83 -9.00
N ASN A 43 8.44 1.02 -8.50
CA ASN A 43 7.82 0.07 -7.57
C ASN A 43 7.52 -1.28 -8.24
N GLN A 44 7.06 -1.29 -9.50
CA GLN A 44 6.84 -2.53 -10.23
C GLN A 44 8.14 -3.35 -10.34
N HIS A 45 9.28 -2.69 -10.58
CA HIS A 45 10.58 -3.36 -10.58
C HIS A 45 10.95 -3.82 -9.17
N TYR A 46 10.84 -2.93 -8.18
CA TYR A 46 11.17 -3.18 -6.78
C TYR A 46 10.46 -4.42 -6.22
N TYR A 47 9.13 -4.49 -6.33
CA TYR A 47 8.31 -5.60 -5.84
C TYR A 47 8.32 -6.84 -6.75
N GLY A 48 8.80 -6.69 -8.00
CA GLY A 48 8.89 -7.76 -8.98
C GLY A 48 10.17 -8.60 -8.87
N THR A 49 11.29 -8.00 -8.45
CA THR A 49 12.62 -8.63 -8.53
C THR A 49 13.21 -9.10 -7.20
N ARG A 50 12.61 -8.77 -6.05
CA ARG A 50 13.15 -9.12 -4.72
C ARG A 50 12.09 -9.37 -3.66
N ASP A 51 12.55 -9.77 -2.47
CA ASP A 51 11.77 -9.83 -1.23
C ASP A 51 12.15 -8.63 -0.34
N PRO A 52 11.40 -7.53 -0.36
CA PRO A 52 11.78 -6.33 0.38
C PRO A 52 11.38 -6.33 1.85
N LEU A 53 10.62 -7.33 2.31
CA LEU A 53 9.92 -7.30 3.60
C LEU A 53 10.69 -8.00 4.74
N GLY A 54 10.71 -7.36 5.91
CA GLY A 54 11.14 -7.92 7.19
C GLY A 54 12.51 -7.39 7.66
N THR A 55 13.05 -7.95 8.75
CA THR A 55 14.30 -7.46 9.39
C THR A 55 15.54 -7.53 8.50
N ALA A 56 15.52 -8.39 7.47
CA ALA A 56 16.58 -8.50 6.47
C ALA A 56 16.23 -7.77 5.14
N GLY A 57 15.03 -7.19 5.06
CA GLY A 57 14.55 -6.39 3.94
C GLY A 57 14.86 -4.90 4.11
N ASP A 58 14.23 -4.06 3.28
CA ASP A 58 14.43 -2.60 3.30
C ASP A 58 13.54 -1.88 4.33
N PHE A 59 12.40 -2.49 4.70
CA PHE A 59 11.49 -1.99 5.73
C PHE A 59 10.76 -3.12 6.48
N THR A 60 10.23 -2.79 7.66
CA THR A 60 9.45 -3.71 8.50
C THR A 60 8.02 -3.18 8.65
N THR A 61 7.05 -3.93 8.12
CA THR A 61 5.61 -3.62 8.20
C THR A 61 4.98 -4.12 9.50
N ALA A 62 3.78 -3.63 9.84
CA ALA A 62 3.08 -4.03 11.06
C ALA A 62 2.88 -5.56 11.21
N PRO A 63 2.51 -6.32 10.16
CA PRO A 63 2.39 -7.78 10.25
C PRO A 63 3.71 -8.49 10.57
N GLU A 64 4.84 -7.97 10.10
CA GLU A 64 6.16 -8.56 10.33
C GLU A 64 6.71 -8.24 11.74
N ILE A 65 6.13 -7.24 12.42
CA ILE A 65 6.47 -6.91 13.82
C ILE A 65 5.82 -7.89 14.80
N SER A 66 4.55 -8.25 14.59
CA SER A 66 3.84 -9.12 15.53
C SER A 66 2.61 -9.79 14.97
N GLN A 67 2.44 -11.08 15.32
CA GLN A 67 1.20 -11.83 15.09
C GLN A 67 -0.04 -11.15 15.69
N MET A 68 0.14 -10.35 16.77
CA MET A 68 -0.98 -9.66 17.42
C MET A 68 -1.72 -8.75 16.44
N PHE A 69 -1.01 -8.15 15.49
CA PHE A 69 -1.60 -7.24 14.52
C PHE A 69 -2.62 -7.97 13.61
N GLY A 70 -2.19 -9.06 12.95
CA GLY A 70 -3.06 -9.86 12.10
C GLY A 70 -4.18 -10.55 12.87
N GLU A 71 -3.91 -11.05 14.07
CA GLU A 71 -4.93 -11.68 14.93
C GLU A 71 -6.07 -10.71 15.27
N LEU A 72 -5.75 -9.48 15.69
CA LEU A 72 -6.75 -8.48 16.08
C LEU A 72 -7.57 -7.97 14.90
N ILE A 73 -6.94 -7.71 13.76
CA ILE A 73 -7.65 -7.31 12.54
C ILE A 73 -8.59 -8.42 12.07
N GLY A 74 -8.11 -9.67 12.08
CA GLY A 74 -8.92 -10.82 11.71
C GLY A 74 -10.13 -10.99 12.62
N LEU A 75 -9.93 -10.92 13.94
CA LEU A 75 -11.03 -11.00 14.89
C LEU A 75 -12.01 -9.84 14.77
N CYS A 76 -11.53 -8.62 14.49
CA CYS A 76 -12.38 -7.45 14.24
C CYS A 76 -13.30 -7.69 13.02
N LEU A 77 -12.77 -8.18 11.91
CA LEU A 77 -13.57 -8.50 10.72
C LEU A 77 -14.57 -9.64 10.96
N ALA A 78 -14.16 -10.68 11.68
CA ALA A 78 -15.05 -11.77 12.05
C ALA A 78 -16.20 -11.31 12.94
N ASP A 79 -15.91 -10.46 13.93
CA ASP A 79 -16.92 -9.87 14.81
C ASP A 79 -17.93 -9.02 14.03
N VAL A 80 -17.47 -8.17 13.12
CA VAL A 80 -18.34 -7.40 12.21
C VAL A 80 -19.26 -8.33 11.43
N TRP A 81 -18.72 -9.40 10.83
CA TRP A 81 -19.52 -10.36 10.07
C TRP A 81 -20.56 -11.08 10.94
N MET A 82 -20.18 -11.54 12.13
CA MET A 82 -21.08 -12.20 13.08
C MET A 82 -22.22 -11.28 13.53
N ARG A 83 -21.89 -10.05 13.93
CA ARG A 83 -22.89 -9.03 14.36
C ARG A 83 -23.75 -8.51 13.20
N SER A 84 -23.32 -8.69 11.97
CA SER A 84 -24.11 -8.40 10.76
C SER A 84 -25.03 -9.56 10.32
N GLY A 85 -25.27 -10.52 11.22
CA GLY A 85 -26.19 -11.64 11.00
C GLY A 85 -25.53 -12.94 10.53
N GLY A 86 -24.18 -13.00 10.46
CA GLY A 86 -23.45 -14.25 10.20
C GLY A 86 -23.84 -14.94 8.89
N ARG A 87 -23.84 -14.18 7.78
CA ARG A 87 -24.24 -14.70 6.45
C ARG A 87 -23.48 -15.98 6.11
N PRO A 88 -24.10 -16.99 5.48
CA PRO A 88 -23.51 -18.34 5.35
C PRO A 88 -22.13 -18.38 4.68
N HIS A 89 -21.81 -17.36 3.88
CA HIS A 89 -20.51 -17.21 3.23
C HIS A 89 -20.07 -15.74 3.25
N ALA A 90 -18.77 -15.51 3.44
CA ALA A 90 -18.07 -14.24 3.24
C ALA A 90 -16.64 -14.55 2.78
N LEU A 91 -15.99 -13.60 2.10
CA LEU A 91 -14.64 -13.74 1.59
C LEU A 91 -13.68 -12.91 2.42
N TYR A 92 -12.52 -13.46 2.78
CA TYR A 92 -11.42 -12.66 3.29
C TYR A 92 -10.63 -12.12 2.11
N VAL A 93 -10.51 -10.80 2.01
CA VAL A 93 -9.79 -10.13 0.92
C VAL A 93 -8.63 -9.33 1.49
N GLU A 94 -7.44 -9.46 0.90
CA GLU A 94 -6.30 -8.61 1.24
C GLU A 94 -5.74 -7.94 -0.02
N LEU A 95 -5.59 -6.62 0.03
CA LEU A 95 -4.94 -5.84 -1.02
C LEU A 95 -3.45 -5.69 -0.67
N GLY A 96 -2.57 -6.10 -1.59
CA GLY A 96 -1.12 -6.05 -1.38
C GLY A 96 -0.66 -6.84 -0.14
N PRO A 97 -0.93 -8.15 -0.06
CA PRO A 97 -0.69 -8.94 1.16
C PRO A 97 0.79 -9.18 1.50
N GLY A 98 1.73 -8.71 0.69
CA GLY A 98 3.16 -8.94 0.87
C GLY A 98 3.48 -10.44 0.94
N ARG A 99 3.93 -10.94 2.09
CA ARG A 99 4.22 -12.37 2.30
C ARG A 99 2.98 -13.21 2.66
N GLY A 100 1.83 -12.57 2.89
CA GLY A 100 0.61 -13.21 3.41
C GLY A 100 0.63 -13.42 4.92
N THR A 101 1.54 -12.76 5.64
CA THR A 101 1.70 -12.89 7.10
C THR A 101 0.45 -12.41 7.84
N LEU A 102 -0.08 -11.24 7.48
CA LEU A 102 -1.32 -10.69 8.06
C LEU A 102 -2.47 -11.67 7.87
N ALA A 103 -2.74 -12.09 6.62
CA ALA A 103 -3.76 -13.08 6.32
C ALA A 103 -3.61 -14.38 7.11
N SER A 104 -2.38 -14.89 7.24
CA SER A 104 -2.12 -16.15 7.94
C SER A 104 -2.52 -16.05 9.42
N ASP A 105 -2.16 -14.96 10.08
CA ASP A 105 -2.53 -14.70 11.48
C ASP A 105 -4.04 -14.41 11.63
N ALA A 106 -4.60 -13.60 10.73
CA ALA A 106 -6.02 -13.27 10.71
C ALA A 106 -6.88 -14.54 10.55
N LEU A 107 -6.63 -15.34 9.51
CA LEU A 107 -7.39 -16.55 9.23
C LEU A 107 -7.24 -17.61 10.33
N ARG A 108 -6.04 -17.73 10.92
CA ARG A 108 -5.81 -18.59 12.09
C ARG A 108 -6.65 -18.14 13.29
N ALA A 109 -6.68 -16.83 13.57
CA ALA A 109 -7.47 -16.28 14.67
C ALA A 109 -8.97 -16.43 14.45
N MET A 110 -9.46 -16.15 13.23
CA MET A 110 -10.85 -16.37 12.83
C MET A 110 -11.25 -17.86 12.95
N GLY A 111 -10.36 -18.78 12.54
CA GLY A 111 -10.61 -20.21 12.61
C GLY A 111 -10.81 -20.71 14.05
N ASN A 112 -10.12 -20.12 15.02
CA ASN A 112 -10.29 -20.46 16.45
C ASN A 112 -11.68 -20.12 17.01
N ILE A 113 -12.41 -19.21 16.36
CA ILE A 113 -13.80 -18.87 16.71
C ILE A 113 -14.82 -19.51 15.75
N GLY A 114 -14.37 -20.46 14.91
CA GLY A 114 -15.23 -21.23 14.01
C GLY A 114 -15.58 -20.54 12.70
N PHE A 115 -14.87 -19.47 12.32
CA PHE A 115 -15.07 -18.77 11.06
C PHE A 115 -13.83 -18.90 10.15
N THR A 116 -13.98 -19.55 8.99
CA THR A 116 -12.88 -19.82 8.05
C THR A 116 -13.25 -19.35 6.64
N PRO A 117 -13.25 -18.04 6.38
CA PRO A 117 -13.53 -17.51 5.05
C PRO A 117 -12.41 -17.91 4.06
N PRO A 118 -12.74 -18.22 2.79
CA PRO A 118 -11.72 -18.43 1.77
C PRO A 118 -10.91 -17.14 1.52
N PRO A 119 -9.58 -17.23 1.41
CA PRO A 119 -8.72 -16.08 1.17
C PRO A 119 -8.61 -15.70 -0.32
N HIS A 120 -8.77 -14.41 -0.59
CA HIS A 120 -8.66 -13.78 -1.89
C HIS A 120 -7.65 -12.63 -1.84
N PHE A 121 -6.56 -12.71 -2.60
CA PHE A 121 -5.51 -11.69 -2.58
C PHE A 121 -5.49 -10.91 -3.89
N VAL A 122 -5.45 -9.57 -3.80
CA VAL A 122 -5.14 -8.68 -4.92
C VAL A 122 -3.66 -8.38 -4.88
N GLU A 123 -2.91 -9.00 -5.80
CA GLU A 123 -1.44 -9.01 -5.83
C GLU A 123 -1.00 -9.14 -7.28
N THR A 124 -0.07 -8.33 -7.78
CA THR A 124 0.42 -8.41 -9.17
C THR A 124 1.78 -9.08 -9.29
N SER A 125 2.56 -9.19 -8.22
CA SER A 125 3.91 -9.77 -8.22
C SER A 125 3.86 -11.30 -8.31
N PRO A 126 4.37 -11.92 -9.39
CA PRO A 126 4.40 -13.37 -9.52
C PRO A 126 5.22 -14.05 -8.42
N THR A 127 6.31 -13.41 -7.98
CA THR A 127 7.20 -13.90 -6.92
C THR A 127 6.47 -13.97 -5.57
N LEU A 128 5.72 -12.91 -5.22
CA LEU A 128 4.95 -12.89 -3.97
C LEU A 128 3.77 -13.85 -4.03
N ARG A 129 3.08 -13.96 -5.16
CA ARG A 129 1.99 -14.95 -5.35
C ARG A 129 2.45 -16.37 -5.04
N GLU A 130 3.63 -16.76 -5.52
CA GLU A 130 4.17 -18.09 -5.25
C GLU A 130 4.43 -18.31 -3.75
N ARG A 131 5.05 -17.34 -3.08
CA ARG A 131 5.27 -17.41 -1.62
C ARG A 131 3.96 -17.48 -0.84
N GLN A 132 2.97 -16.68 -1.23
CA GLN A 132 1.66 -16.66 -0.61
C GLN A 132 0.93 -18.01 -0.77
N ARG A 133 1.05 -18.70 -1.91
CA ARG A 133 0.48 -20.05 -2.09
C ARG A 133 1.14 -21.08 -1.19
N LEU A 134 2.44 -20.96 -0.94
CA LEU A 134 3.14 -21.83 -0.01
C LEU A 134 2.66 -21.63 1.44
N ALA A 135 2.42 -20.37 1.84
CA ALA A 135 1.90 -20.06 3.18
C ALA A 135 0.40 -20.40 3.34
N LEU A 136 -0.40 -20.12 2.31
CA LEU A 136 -1.86 -20.29 2.31
C LEU A 136 -2.30 -21.03 1.03
N PRO A 137 -2.27 -22.37 1.01
CA PRO A 137 -2.55 -23.16 -0.20
C PRO A 137 -3.93 -22.95 -0.84
N MET A 138 -4.89 -22.41 -0.08
CA MET A 138 -6.27 -22.16 -0.55
C MET A 138 -6.50 -20.75 -1.08
N VAL A 139 -5.45 -19.95 -1.20
CA VAL A 139 -5.56 -18.57 -1.70
C VAL A 139 -5.92 -18.51 -3.18
N SER A 140 -6.87 -17.63 -3.49
CA SER A 140 -7.18 -17.21 -4.87
C SER A 140 -6.58 -15.84 -5.16
N HIS A 141 -5.72 -15.75 -6.18
CA HIS A 141 -5.08 -14.49 -6.57
C HIS A 141 -5.86 -13.74 -7.65
N HIS A 142 -5.83 -12.41 -7.55
CA HIS A 142 -6.54 -11.44 -8.39
C HIS A 142 -5.56 -10.36 -8.85
N GLU A 143 -5.67 -9.92 -10.11
CA GLU A 143 -4.86 -8.81 -10.64
C GLU A 143 -5.39 -7.45 -10.19
N ALA A 144 -6.69 -7.36 -9.88
CA ALA A 144 -7.34 -6.12 -9.49
C ALA A 144 -8.59 -6.40 -8.66
N VAL A 145 -9.06 -5.38 -7.95
CA VAL A 145 -10.33 -5.42 -7.20
C VAL A 145 -11.51 -5.84 -8.09
N GLY A 146 -11.52 -5.40 -9.35
CA GLY A 146 -12.57 -5.73 -10.31
C GLY A 146 -12.68 -7.22 -10.66
N THR A 147 -11.67 -8.06 -10.37
CA THR A 147 -11.72 -9.51 -10.65
C THR A 147 -12.17 -10.35 -9.45
N LEU A 148 -12.44 -9.72 -8.31
CA LEU A 148 -12.95 -10.41 -7.12
C LEU A 148 -14.32 -11.06 -7.39
N PRO A 149 -14.70 -12.13 -6.66
CA PRO A 149 -16.03 -12.72 -6.80
C PRO A 149 -17.14 -11.76 -6.35
N GLU A 150 -18.29 -11.79 -7.02
CA GLU A 150 -19.44 -10.89 -6.75
C GLU A 150 -20.54 -11.55 -5.92
N ASN A 151 -20.38 -12.82 -5.56
CA ASN A 151 -21.43 -13.68 -5.01
C ASN A 151 -21.42 -13.80 -3.47
N ALA A 152 -20.56 -13.05 -2.78
CA ALA A 152 -20.44 -13.09 -1.32
C ALA A 152 -19.92 -11.76 -0.78
N PRO A 153 -20.27 -11.37 0.46
CA PRO A 153 -19.71 -10.19 1.10
C PRO A 153 -18.19 -10.22 1.21
N LEU A 154 -17.57 -9.02 1.20
CA LEU A 154 -16.12 -8.86 1.29
C LEU A 154 -15.70 -8.40 2.69
N LEU A 155 -14.80 -9.14 3.33
CA LEU A 155 -14.10 -8.72 4.55
C LEU A 155 -12.68 -8.35 4.15
N VAL A 156 -12.44 -7.06 4.01
CA VAL A 156 -11.26 -6.54 3.31
C VAL A 156 -10.25 -5.97 4.29
N VAL A 157 -8.97 -6.26 4.06
CA VAL A 157 -7.84 -5.57 4.69
C VAL A 157 -6.98 -4.95 3.60
N ALA A 158 -6.57 -3.70 3.81
CA ALA A 158 -5.53 -3.05 3.02
C ALA A 158 -4.55 -2.40 4.01
N ASN A 159 -3.39 -3.04 4.22
CA ASN A 159 -2.34 -2.55 5.11
C ASN A 159 -1.14 -2.12 4.28
N GLU A 160 -0.73 -0.85 4.37
CA GLU A 160 0.43 -0.31 3.63
C GLU A 160 0.31 -0.66 2.14
N PHE A 161 -0.88 -0.39 1.60
CA PHE A 161 -1.22 -0.67 0.20
C PHE A 161 -1.36 0.61 -0.61
N PHE A 162 -1.94 1.66 -0.02
CA PHE A 162 -2.26 2.88 -0.75
C PHE A 162 -1.04 3.81 -0.85
N ASP A 163 -0.11 3.76 0.10
CA ASP A 163 1.14 4.51 0.10
C ASP A 163 2.07 4.19 -1.08
N ALA A 164 2.09 2.92 -1.49
CA ALA A 164 2.91 2.41 -2.58
C ALA A 164 2.30 2.65 -3.97
N LEU A 165 1.08 3.21 -4.04
CA LEU A 165 0.41 3.47 -5.31
C LEU A 165 0.90 4.77 -5.97
N PRO A 166 1.00 4.80 -7.30
CA PRO A 166 1.44 5.98 -8.04
C PRO A 166 0.64 7.25 -7.74
N VAL A 167 1.34 8.30 -7.31
CA VAL A 167 0.78 9.64 -7.06
C VAL A 167 1.28 10.63 -8.09
N ARG A 168 0.35 11.40 -8.67
CA ARG A 168 0.72 12.57 -9.48
C ARG A 168 1.06 13.70 -8.54
N GLN A 169 2.12 14.45 -8.84
CA GLN A 169 2.44 15.67 -8.13
C GLN A 169 2.23 16.86 -9.05
N ILE A 170 1.69 17.94 -8.50
CA ILE A 170 1.65 19.25 -9.15
C ILE A 170 2.42 20.23 -8.27
N VAL A 171 3.18 21.13 -8.89
CA VAL A 171 4.08 22.07 -8.23
C VAL A 171 3.72 23.50 -8.61
N ARG A 172 3.80 24.40 -7.63
CA ARG A 172 3.65 25.84 -7.83
C ARG A 172 4.93 26.42 -8.43
N SER A 173 4.83 27.10 -9.57
CA SER A 173 5.95 27.77 -10.25
C SER A 173 5.43 29.01 -10.96
N ASP A 174 6.06 30.16 -10.74
CA ASP A 174 5.73 31.44 -11.39
C ASP A 174 4.23 31.80 -11.26
N ALA A 175 3.67 31.63 -10.06
CA ALA A 175 2.25 31.83 -9.77
C ALA A 175 1.27 30.95 -10.59
N GLU A 176 1.75 29.82 -11.14
CA GLU A 176 0.94 28.81 -11.81
C GLU A 176 1.13 27.43 -11.15
N TRP A 177 0.09 26.60 -11.18
CA TRP A 177 0.23 25.19 -10.84
C TRP A 177 0.57 24.40 -12.11
N ARG A 178 1.59 23.55 -12.05
CA ARG A 178 2.08 22.75 -13.17
C ARG A 178 2.26 21.31 -12.75
N GLU A 179 2.05 20.37 -13.67
CA GLU A 179 2.40 18.96 -13.41
C GLU A 179 3.89 18.84 -13.10
N ARG A 180 4.26 18.23 -11.97
CA ARG A 180 5.65 17.91 -11.64
C ARG A 180 6.04 16.65 -12.42
N VAL A 181 7.12 16.75 -13.19
CA VAL A 181 7.61 15.71 -14.08
C VAL A 181 9.05 15.36 -13.74
N VAL A 182 9.48 14.17 -14.14
CA VAL A 182 10.81 13.60 -13.94
C VAL A 182 11.54 13.58 -15.28
N ARG A 183 12.78 14.06 -15.29
CA ARG A 183 13.69 14.02 -16.44
C ARG A 183 15.01 13.35 -16.07
N THR A 184 15.83 13.05 -17.07
CA THR A 184 17.23 12.66 -16.88
C THR A 184 18.05 13.87 -16.39
N ASP A 185 18.96 13.62 -15.44
CA ASP A 185 19.93 14.62 -14.98
C ASP A 185 21.01 14.79 -16.08
N GLU A 186 21.12 16.02 -16.62
CA GLU A 186 22.11 16.35 -17.66
C GLU A 186 23.56 16.27 -17.16
N ALA A 187 23.78 16.53 -15.87
CA ALA A 187 25.10 16.53 -15.26
C ALA A 187 25.54 15.13 -14.80
N GLN A 188 24.59 14.25 -14.49
CA GLN A 188 24.86 12.90 -13.97
C GLN A 188 24.07 11.83 -14.73
N PRO A 189 24.68 11.23 -15.78
CA PRO A 189 24.04 10.15 -16.53
C PRO A 189 23.57 9.00 -15.63
N GLY A 190 22.30 8.62 -15.76
CA GLY A 190 21.68 7.56 -14.95
C GLY A 190 20.95 8.04 -13.69
N ARG A 191 21.09 9.32 -13.33
CA ARG A 191 20.23 9.97 -12.32
C ARG A 191 19.04 10.68 -12.95
N PHE A 192 18.02 10.89 -12.13
CA PHE A 192 16.81 11.60 -12.50
C PHE A 192 16.62 12.81 -11.59
N GLU A 193 15.81 13.75 -12.03
CA GLU A 193 15.39 14.88 -11.21
C GLU A 193 13.96 15.32 -11.54
N ALA A 194 13.26 15.86 -10.55
CA ALA A 194 11.93 16.38 -10.72
C ALA A 194 11.94 17.89 -11.02
N MET A 195 11.07 18.33 -11.94
CA MET A 195 10.94 19.71 -12.38
C MET A 195 9.47 20.10 -12.66
N PRO A 196 9.12 21.41 -12.66
CA PRO A 196 7.84 21.87 -13.18
C PRO A 196 7.69 21.55 -14.67
N GLY A 197 6.67 20.79 -15.03
CA GLY A 197 6.38 20.44 -16.42
C GLY A 197 5.68 21.55 -17.22
N TYR A 198 5.49 21.28 -18.50
CA TYR A 198 4.84 22.24 -19.42
C TYR A 198 3.33 22.35 -19.22
N ARG A 199 2.67 21.32 -18.65
CA ARG A 199 1.22 21.28 -18.49
C ARG A 199 0.80 22.10 -17.27
N ARG A 200 0.06 23.17 -17.51
CA ARG A 200 -0.62 23.96 -16.48
C ARG A 200 -1.85 23.21 -15.95
N VAL A 201 -2.09 23.31 -14.66
CA VAL A 201 -3.24 22.73 -13.96
C VAL A 201 -4.03 23.86 -13.34
N GLU A 202 -5.26 24.06 -13.81
CA GLU A 202 -6.12 25.18 -13.38
C GLU A 202 -7.33 24.72 -12.56
N SER A 203 -7.70 23.45 -12.67
CA SER A 203 -8.84 22.86 -11.99
C SER A 203 -8.39 21.86 -10.93
N GLY A 204 -9.25 21.61 -9.94
CA GLY A 204 -8.95 20.68 -8.86
C GLY A 204 -7.92 21.19 -7.83
N ILE A 205 -7.50 22.45 -7.92
CA ILE A 205 -6.66 23.09 -6.91
C ILE A 205 -7.53 23.44 -5.70
N PRO A 206 -7.24 22.92 -4.50
CA PRO A 206 -8.02 23.21 -3.32
C PRO A 206 -7.80 24.66 -2.87
N ALA A 207 -8.81 25.27 -2.25
CA ALA A 207 -8.75 26.67 -1.83
C ALA A 207 -7.57 26.99 -0.89
N ILE A 208 -7.16 26.03 -0.04
CA ILE A 208 -5.99 26.15 0.85
C ILE A 208 -4.68 26.40 0.09
N ALA A 209 -4.62 26.02 -1.18
CA ALA A 209 -3.44 26.10 -2.02
C ALA A 209 -3.48 27.31 -2.98
N ALA A 210 -4.49 28.19 -2.86
CA ALA A 210 -4.62 29.37 -3.72
C ALA A 210 -3.42 30.33 -3.58
N ASP A 211 -2.99 30.56 -2.33
CA ASP A 211 -1.88 31.46 -1.98
C ASP A 211 -0.59 30.70 -1.62
N ALA A 212 -0.47 29.45 -2.06
CA ALA A 212 0.73 28.65 -1.78
C ALA A 212 1.97 29.27 -2.43
N PRO A 213 3.14 29.25 -1.75
CA PRO A 213 4.38 29.80 -2.28
C PRO A 213 4.90 28.97 -3.46
N ASP A 214 5.78 29.56 -4.29
CA ASP A 214 6.50 28.81 -5.31
C ASP A 214 7.28 27.64 -4.70
N GLY A 215 7.31 26.51 -5.41
CA GLY A 215 7.84 25.24 -4.93
C GLY A 215 6.85 24.42 -4.09
N ALA A 216 5.70 24.97 -3.70
CA ALA A 216 4.66 24.19 -3.03
C ALA A 216 4.18 23.03 -3.90
N ILE A 217 3.93 21.88 -3.27
CA ILE A 217 3.49 20.66 -3.96
C ILE A 217 2.11 20.25 -3.46
N LEU A 218 1.29 19.78 -4.39
CA LEU A 218 0.06 19.05 -4.11
C LEU A 218 0.16 17.65 -4.72
N GLU A 219 -0.30 16.68 -3.96
CA GLU A 219 -0.34 15.28 -4.35
C GLU A 219 -1.76 14.90 -4.78
N MET A 220 -1.85 14.21 -5.91
CA MET A 220 -3.10 13.77 -6.54
C MET A 220 -3.06 12.24 -6.70
N PRO A 221 -3.60 11.48 -5.74
CA PRO A 221 -3.54 10.01 -5.70
C PRO A 221 -4.57 9.36 -6.64
N LEU A 222 -4.51 9.68 -7.94
CA LEU A 222 -5.52 9.24 -8.92
C LEU A 222 -5.66 7.71 -8.99
N ALA A 223 -4.55 6.97 -8.98
CA ALA A 223 -4.57 5.50 -8.99
C ALA A 223 -5.23 4.93 -7.72
N GLY A 224 -4.84 5.45 -6.55
CA GLY A 224 -5.44 5.07 -5.27
C GLY A 224 -6.93 5.37 -5.21
N THR A 225 -7.37 6.55 -5.64
CA THR A 225 -8.80 6.91 -5.64
C THR A 225 -9.64 6.04 -6.60
N ALA A 226 -9.09 5.63 -7.74
CA ALA A 226 -9.77 4.72 -8.67
C ALA A 226 -9.98 3.34 -8.04
N ILE A 227 -8.92 2.76 -7.45
CA ILE A 227 -9.01 1.46 -6.75
C ILE A 227 -9.94 1.56 -5.54
N ALA A 228 -9.87 2.65 -4.78
CA ALA A 228 -10.75 2.92 -3.65
C ALA A 228 -12.23 2.96 -4.07
N LEU A 229 -12.54 3.65 -5.17
CA LEU A 229 -13.91 3.72 -5.70
C LEU A 229 -14.40 2.35 -6.17
N ASP A 230 -13.58 1.60 -6.91
CA ASP A 230 -13.92 0.25 -7.34
C ASP A 230 -14.23 -0.65 -6.13
N LEU A 231 -13.35 -0.67 -5.12
CA LEU A 231 -13.55 -1.44 -3.90
C LEU A 231 -14.83 -1.03 -3.16
N ALA A 232 -15.06 0.27 -3.03
CA ALA A 232 -16.23 0.78 -2.36
C ALA A 232 -17.52 0.36 -3.09
N GLN A 233 -17.53 0.40 -4.42
CA GLN A 233 -18.66 -0.08 -5.23
C GLN A 233 -18.88 -1.59 -5.07
N ARG A 234 -17.81 -2.39 -4.95
CA ARG A 234 -17.93 -3.83 -4.65
C ARG A 234 -18.67 -4.03 -3.33
N ILE A 235 -18.15 -3.45 -2.25
CA ILE A 235 -18.73 -3.59 -0.90
C ILE A 235 -20.17 -3.08 -0.87
N ALA A 236 -20.47 -1.96 -1.53
CA ALA A 236 -21.82 -1.40 -1.59
C ALA A 236 -22.84 -2.34 -2.27
N ARG A 237 -22.41 -3.11 -3.27
CA ARG A 237 -23.30 -4.02 -4.02
C ARG A 237 -23.51 -5.38 -3.33
N GLN A 238 -22.47 -5.94 -2.71
CA GLN A 238 -22.50 -7.32 -2.19
C GLN A 238 -22.41 -7.42 -0.66
N GLY A 239 -22.30 -6.28 0.04
CA GLY A 239 -22.09 -6.21 1.47
C GLY A 239 -20.64 -6.43 1.88
N GLY A 240 -20.34 -6.11 3.13
CA GLY A 240 -19.00 -6.30 3.69
C GLY A 240 -18.50 -5.11 4.50
N ALA A 241 -17.24 -5.21 4.89
CA ALA A 241 -16.49 -4.15 5.53
C ALA A 241 -15.02 -4.19 5.10
N ALA A 242 -14.36 -3.04 5.13
CA ALA A 242 -12.92 -2.91 4.90
C ALA A 242 -12.25 -2.24 6.09
N ILE A 243 -11.07 -2.72 6.47
CA ILE A 243 -10.14 -2.06 7.40
C ILE A 243 -8.92 -1.65 6.60
N ILE A 244 -8.67 -0.35 6.54
CA ILE A 244 -7.57 0.26 5.77
C ILE A 244 -6.61 0.88 6.77
N ILE A 245 -5.35 0.48 6.72
CA ILE A 245 -4.30 0.93 7.64
C ILE A 245 -3.12 1.39 6.82
N ASP A 246 -2.75 2.65 7.00
CA ASP A 246 -1.64 3.26 6.27
C ASP A 246 -1.14 4.50 7.00
N TYR A 247 0.05 4.98 6.69
CA TYR A 247 0.53 6.26 7.23
C TYR A 247 0.09 7.40 6.31
N GLY A 248 -0.45 8.45 6.92
CA GLY A 248 -1.19 9.43 6.16
C GLY A 248 -1.75 10.58 6.97
N TYR A 249 -2.56 11.39 6.29
CA TYR A 249 -3.14 12.61 6.81
C TYR A 249 -4.61 12.75 6.37
N GLU A 250 -5.29 13.75 6.94
CA GLU A 250 -6.60 14.21 6.47
C GLU A 250 -6.42 15.55 5.75
N GLY A 251 -6.87 15.61 4.50
CA GLY A 251 -6.67 16.73 3.60
C GLY A 251 -7.81 17.77 3.61
N PRO A 252 -7.74 18.76 2.69
CA PRO A 252 -6.65 18.97 1.74
C PRO A 252 -5.37 19.46 2.42
N ALA A 253 -4.21 19.00 1.97
CA ALA A 253 -2.90 19.41 2.47
C ALA A 253 -1.97 19.84 1.31
N VAL A 254 -1.02 20.72 1.63
CA VAL A 254 0.08 21.13 0.74
C VAL A 254 1.36 20.54 1.31
N GLY A 255 2.12 19.79 0.52
CA GLY A 255 3.32 19.12 0.96
C GLY A 255 3.85 18.12 -0.07
N ASP A 256 5.13 17.80 0.02
CA ASP A 256 5.78 16.70 -0.69
C ASP A 256 5.95 15.56 0.31
N THR A 257 5.27 14.44 0.08
CA THR A 257 5.37 13.25 0.92
C THR A 257 6.02 12.08 0.21
N LEU A 258 6.45 12.27 -1.04
CA LEU A 258 7.22 11.28 -1.77
C LEU A 258 8.51 10.98 -1.02
N GLN A 259 8.65 9.73 -0.63
CA GLN A 259 9.78 9.23 0.13
C GLN A 259 10.35 8.01 -0.56
N ALA A 260 11.66 7.81 -0.40
CA ALA A 260 12.33 6.57 -0.74
C ALA A 260 12.97 5.95 0.49
N VAL A 261 12.81 4.64 0.66
CA VAL A 261 13.45 3.87 1.75
C VAL A 261 14.29 2.75 1.18
N ARG A 262 15.52 2.63 1.69
CA ARG A 262 16.46 1.55 1.37
C ARG A 262 17.25 1.18 2.61
N GLY A 263 17.31 -0.10 2.97
CA GLY A 263 18.04 -0.58 4.15
C GLY A 263 17.69 0.16 5.45
N HIS A 264 16.41 0.43 5.68
CA HIS A 264 15.89 1.18 6.85
C HIS A 264 16.35 2.64 6.95
N GLN A 265 16.80 3.25 5.84
CA GLN A 265 17.21 4.66 5.78
C GLN A 265 16.50 5.40 4.64
N PHE A 266 16.36 6.72 4.81
CA PHE A 266 15.91 7.59 3.74
C PHE A 266 16.92 7.59 2.59
N ALA A 267 16.41 7.46 1.38
CA ALA A 267 17.16 7.57 0.14
C ALA A 267 16.62 8.73 -0.71
N ASP A 268 17.35 9.11 -1.76
CA ASP A 268 16.86 10.03 -2.78
C ASP A 268 15.92 9.26 -3.73
N PRO A 269 14.63 9.64 -3.87
CA PRO A 269 13.68 8.96 -4.75
C PRO A 269 14.10 8.90 -6.21
N PHE A 270 14.96 9.81 -6.66
CA PHE A 270 15.36 9.92 -8.07
C PHE A 270 16.74 9.30 -8.36
N GLN A 271 17.31 8.60 -7.38
CA GLN A 271 18.54 7.80 -7.53
C GLN A 271 18.20 6.31 -7.63
N ASP A 272 18.90 5.61 -8.51
CA ASP A 272 18.80 4.15 -8.68
C ASP A 272 17.33 3.65 -8.74
N PRO A 273 16.54 4.03 -9.77
CA PRO A 273 15.13 3.66 -9.86
C PRO A 273 14.92 2.16 -9.71
N GLY A 274 13.97 1.80 -8.85
CA GLY A 274 13.66 0.41 -8.54
C GLY A 274 14.62 -0.26 -7.56
N GLU A 275 15.62 0.47 -7.03
CA GLU A 275 16.52 0.02 -5.94
C GLU A 275 16.03 0.41 -4.53
N SER A 276 15.10 1.36 -4.42
CA SER A 276 14.45 1.79 -3.17
C SER A 276 12.93 1.66 -3.29
N ASP A 277 12.25 1.47 -2.16
CA ASP A 277 10.79 1.51 -2.11
C ASP A 277 10.32 2.96 -2.15
N LEU A 278 9.42 3.30 -3.07
CA LEU A 278 8.89 4.65 -3.19
C LEU A 278 7.47 4.70 -2.64
N THR A 279 7.23 5.61 -1.71
CA THR A 279 5.94 5.73 -1.03
C THR A 279 5.51 7.19 -0.88
N THR A 280 4.23 7.38 -0.59
CA THR A 280 3.62 8.68 -0.29
C THR A 280 2.67 8.53 0.89
N HIS A 281 2.44 9.61 1.64
CA HIS A 281 1.43 9.61 2.69
C HIS A 281 0.03 9.53 2.09
N VAL A 282 -0.82 8.66 2.67
CA VAL A 282 -2.19 8.48 2.20
C VAL A 282 -3.10 9.64 2.61
N ASP A 283 -3.82 10.20 1.65
CA ASP A 283 -4.93 11.13 1.92
C ASP A 283 -6.20 10.34 2.29
N PHE A 284 -6.42 10.19 3.61
CA PHE A 284 -7.58 9.49 4.14
C PHE A 284 -8.91 10.20 3.83
N THR A 285 -8.88 11.52 3.61
CA THR A 285 -10.08 12.27 3.19
C THR A 285 -10.51 11.86 1.79
N MET A 286 -9.59 11.74 0.84
CA MET A 286 -9.90 11.33 -0.53
C MET A 286 -10.44 9.91 -0.61
N ILE A 287 -9.76 8.93 -0.01
CA ILE A 287 -10.22 7.54 -0.06
C ILE A 287 -11.54 7.35 0.72
N GLY A 288 -11.72 8.04 1.84
CA GLY A 288 -12.99 8.05 2.58
C GLY A 288 -14.13 8.67 1.78
N ASN A 289 -13.87 9.71 0.99
CA ASN A 289 -14.88 10.31 0.12
C ASN A 289 -15.32 9.37 -1.02
N MET A 290 -14.41 8.54 -1.57
CA MET A 290 -14.78 7.51 -2.55
C MET A 290 -15.75 6.48 -1.94
N ALA A 291 -15.51 6.08 -0.69
CA ALA A 291 -16.40 5.18 0.03
C ALA A 291 -17.79 5.80 0.30
N ARG A 292 -17.83 7.05 0.78
CA ARG A 292 -19.08 7.78 0.99
C ARG A 292 -19.87 7.97 -0.31
N GLN A 293 -19.18 8.27 -1.41
CA GLN A 293 -19.80 8.42 -2.73
C GLN A 293 -20.45 7.12 -3.22
N ALA A 294 -19.87 5.96 -2.88
CA ALA A 294 -20.46 4.65 -3.16
C ALA A 294 -21.60 4.26 -2.19
N GLY A 295 -21.91 5.10 -1.20
CA GLY A 295 -22.96 4.87 -0.21
C GLY A 295 -22.52 4.07 1.02
N LEU A 296 -21.22 3.91 1.26
CA LEU A 296 -20.71 3.26 2.45
C LEU A 296 -20.66 4.21 3.65
N ARG A 297 -20.78 3.64 4.84
CA ARG A 297 -20.45 4.34 6.10
C ARG A 297 -18.93 4.31 6.26
N VAL A 298 -18.36 5.43 6.72
CA VAL A 298 -16.90 5.58 6.90
C VAL A 298 -16.64 6.00 8.34
N LEU A 299 -15.80 5.22 9.03
CA LEU A 299 -15.36 5.49 10.40
C LEU A 299 -13.86 5.80 10.41
N GLY A 300 -13.46 6.73 11.27
CA GLY A 300 -12.11 7.26 11.30
C GLY A 300 -11.81 8.29 10.19
N PRO A 301 -10.51 8.56 9.93
CA PRO A 301 -9.37 7.82 10.44
C PRO A 301 -9.13 8.02 11.95
N VAL A 302 -8.59 7.01 12.61
CA VAL A 302 -8.09 7.07 14.00
C VAL A 302 -6.61 6.65 14.02
N GLY A 303 -5.85 7.04 15.04
CA GLY A 303 -4.46 6.57 15.16
C GLY A 303 -4.38 5.05 15.36
N GLN A 304 -3.44 4.38 14.70
CA GLN A 304 -3.25 2.93 14.80
C GLN A 304 -3.11 2.45 16.25
N GLY A 305 -2.38 3.20 17.08
CA GLY A 305 -2.19 2.85 18.49
C GLY A 305 -3.49 2.89 19.29
N ALA A 306 -4.36 3.86 19.02
CA ALA A 306 -5.69 3.93 19.64
C ALA A 306 -6.58 2.78 19.17
N PHE A 307 -6.61 2.53 17.85
CA PHE A 307 -7.34 1.43 17.23
C PHE A 307 -6.96 0.07 17.84
N LEU A 308 -5.67 -0.28 17.86
CA LEU A 308 -5.19 -1.56 18.37
C LEU A 308 -5.43 -1.73 19.88
N ARG A 309 -5.35 -0.65 20.67
CA ARG A 309 -5.68 -0.70 22.11
C ARG A 309 -7.16 -0.98 22.33
N GLN A 310 -8.04 -0.33 21.58
CA GLN A 310 -9.48 -0.62 21.65
C GLN A 310 -9.80 -2.06 21.23
N LEU A 311 -9.06 -2.62 20.26
CA LEU A 311 -9.18 -4.05 19.90
C LEU A 311 -8.61 -5.02 20.96
N GLY A 312 -7.88 -4.53 21.96
CA GLY A 312 -7.38 -5.34 23.07
C GLY A 312 -5.94 -5.85 22.90
N ILE A 313 -5.08 -5.13 22.18
CA ILE A 313 -3.67 -5.52 22.00
C ILE A 313 -2.91 -5.68 23.32
N ASP A 314 -3.21 -4.87 24.34
CA ASP A 314 -2.56 -4.96 25.65
C ASP A 314 -2.89 -6.30 26.33
N ALA A 315 -4.16 -6.70 26.31
CA ALA A 315 -4.59 -7.98 26.86
C ALA A 315 -3.99 -9.17 26.10
N ARG A 316 -3.83 -9.04 24.77
CA ARG A 316 -3.23 -10.08 23.94
C ARG A 316 -1.73 -10.21 24.19
N ALA A 317 -1.01 -9.09 24.30
CA ALA A 317 0.41 -9.07 24.64
C ALA A 317 0.66 -9.74 26.00
N ASP A 318 -0.14 -9.38 26.99
CA ASP A 318 -0.14 -9.98 28.33
C ASP A 318 -0.34 -11.50 28.28
N GLN A 319 -1.30 -11.97 27.48
CA GLN A 319 -1.54 -13.40 27.31
C GLN A 319 -0.32 -14.10 26.67
N LEU A 320 0.22 -13.54 25.59
CA LEU A 320 1.38 -14.11 24.90
C LEU A 320 2.60 -14.18 25.82
N ALA A 321 2.88 -13.10 26.57
CA ALA A 321 3.95 -13.05 27.56
C ALA A 321 3.80 -14.11 28.65
N ARG A 322 2.57 -14.39 29.12
CA ARG A 322 2.31 -15.48 30.08
C ARG A 322 2.53 -16.86 29.47
N THR A 323 2.11 -17.07 28.22
CA THR A 323 2.23 -18.37 27.55
C THR A 323 3.65 -18.69 27.09
N ALA A 324 4.44 -17.68 26.77
CA ALA A 324 5.83 -17.82 26.36
C ALA A 324 6.73 -16.80 27.10
N PRO A 325 7.01 -17.00 28.41
CA PRO A 325 7.75 -16.05 29.22
C PRO A 325 9.13 -15.67 28.66
N ALA A 326 9.79 -16.61 27.96
CA ALA A 326 11.08 -16.36 27.30
C ALA A 326 11.01 -15.29 26.19
N ARG A 327 9.83 -15.05 25.61
CA ARG A 327 9.59 -14.04 24.56
C ARG A 327 8.85 -12.80 25.07
N ALA A 328 8.62 -12.68 26.38
CA ALA A 328 7.83 -11.58 26.94
C ALA A 328 8.37 -10.19 26.57
N ALA A 329 9.70 -10.00 26.62
CA ALA A 329 10.34 -8.73 26.25
C ALA A 329 10.18 -8.40 24.75
N GLU A 330 10.23 -9.41 23.88
CA GLU A 330 10.02 -9.27 22.44
C GLU A 330 8.57 -8.86 22.14
N VAL A 331 7.60 -9.52 22.79
CA VAL A 331 6.17 -9.20 22.67
C VAL A 331 5.87 -7.78 23.12
N GLU A 332 6.46 -7.36 24.25
CA GLU A 332 6.28 -6.00 24.76
C GLU A 332 6.90 -4.95 23.83
N ALA A 333 8.11 -5.19 23.33
CA ALA A 333 8.74 -4.29 22.35
C ALA A 333 7.89 -4.16 21.08
N ALA A 334 7.32 -5.25 20.59
CA ALA A 334 6.41 -5.26 19.44
C ALA A 334 5.12 -4.48 19.72
N ARG A 335 4.49 -4.67 20.89
CA ARG A 335 3.31 -3.92 21.33
C ARG A 335 3.58 -2.42 21.38
N VAL A 336 4.70 -2.02 21.99
CA VAL A 336 5.13 -0.62 22.07
C VAL A 336 5.36 -0.06 20.67
N ARG A 337 6.10 -0.77 19.80
CA ARG A 337 6.36 -0.32 18.42
C ARG A 337 5.07 -0.06 17.63
N LEU A 338 4.07 -0.93 17.77
CA LEU A 338 2.79 -0.83 17.06
C LEU A 338 1.86 0.26 17.61
N THR A 339 2.02 0.67 18.89
CA THR A 339 1.02 1.49 19.58
C THR A 339 1.52 2.82 20.14
N ALA A 340 2.82 2.99 20.35
CA ALA A 340 3.39 4.20 20.92
C ALA A 340 3.34 5.37 19.93
N ASP A 341 3.11 6.57 20.46
CA ASP A 341 2.87 7.76 19.66
C ASP A 341 4.10 8.22 18.88
N ASP A 342 5.29 8.00 19.43
CA ASP A 342 6.61 8.25 18.83
C ASP A 342 7.08 7.11 17.90
N ALA A 343 6.24 6.10 17.72
CA ALA A 343 6.45 4.98 16.82
C ALA A 343 5.32 4.94 15.77
N MET A 344 4.67 3.79 15.58
CA MET A 344 3.61 3.65 14.57
C MET A 344 2.25 4.19 15.06
N GLY A 345 2.09 4.44 16.36
CA GLY A 345 0.79 4.65 16.99
C GLY A 345 0.03 5.89 16.48
N THR A 346 0.73 6.97 16.18
CA THR A 346 0.11 8.21 15.65
C THR A 346 0.32 8.40 14.16
N LEU A 347 1.48 8.02 13.62
CA LEU A 347 1.81 8.19 12.21
C LEU A 347 0.90 7.33 11.33
N PHE A 348 0.70 6.07 11.71
CA PHE A 348 -0.24 5.19 11.04
C PHE A 348 -1.66 5.48 11.50
N LYS A 349 -2.58 5.44 10.54
CA LYS A 349 -4.00 5.64 10.74
C LYS A 349 -4.75 4.39 10.32
N ALA A 350 -5.87 4.14 10.99
CA ALA A 350 -6.84 3.12 10.60
C ALA A 350 -8.15 3.80 10.19
N MET A 351 -8.77 3.33 9.11
CA MET A 351 -10.10 3.73 8.64
C MET A 351 -10.93 2.48 8.35
N ALA A 352 -12.23 2.55 8.64
CA ALA A 352 -13.16 1.49 8.27
C ALA A 352 -14.19 1.97 7.24
N TRP A 353 -14.47 1.12 6.25
CA TRP A 353 -15.62 1.27 5.36
C TRP A 353 -16.60 0.16 5.63
N VAL A 354 -17.87 0.49 5.78
CA VAL A 354 -18.89 -0.46 6.24
C VAL A 354 -20.14 -0.32 5.37
N HIS A 355 -20.63 -1.45 4.88
CA HIS A 355 -21.94 -1.47 4.20
C HIS A 355 -23.04 -0.95 5.16
N PRO A 356 -24.03 -0.17 4.70
CA PRO A 356 -25.02 0.47 5.59
C PRO A 356 -25.78 -0.49 6.53
N GLU A 357 -26.04 -1.70 6.08
CA GLU A 357 -26.75 -2.74 6.86
C GLU A 357 -25.83 -3.58 7.77
N TRP A 358 -24.53 -3.30 7.79
CA TRP A 358 -23.55 -4.07 8.56
C TRP A 358 -23.22 -3.36 9.87
N ALA A 359 -22.85 -4.14 10.87
CA ALA A 359 -22.44 -3.65 12.16
C ALA A 359 -21.08 -2.91 12.07
N ASP A 360 -20.89 -1.88 12.88
CA ASP A 360 -19.63 -1.16 12.92
C ASP A 360 -18.52 -1.98 13.55
N PRO A 361 -17.28 -1.94 13.00
CA PRO A 361 -16.12 -2.52 13.65
C PRO A 361 -15.81 -1.79 14.96
N ALA A 362 -15.35 -2.54 15.96
CA ALA A 362 -14.73 -1.95 17.14
C ALA A 362 -13.43 -1.21 16.75
N GLY A 363 -12.98 -0.31 17.62
CA GLY A 363 -11.71 0.39 17.42
C GLY A 363 -11.81 1.79 16.81
N PHE A 364 -13.03 2.24 16.47
CA PHE A 364 -13.29 3.53 15.82
C PHE A 364 -14.19 4.46 16.65
N GLU A 365 -14.32 4.19 17.95
CA GLU A 365 -15.09 5.01 18.91
C GLU A 365 -14.29 6.18 19.47
#